data_AF-A0A7W7H3S4-F1
#
_entry.id   AF-A0A7W7H3S4-F1
#
_cell.length_a   1.000
_cell.length_b   1.000
_cell.length_c   1.000
_cell.angle_alpha   90.00
_cell.angle_beta   90.00
_cell.angle_gamma   90.00
#
_symmetry.space_group_name_H-M   'P 1'
#
loop_
_entity.id
_entity.type
_entity.pdbx_description
1 polymer ?
#
loop_
_entity_poly.entity_id
_entity_poly.type
_entity_poly.pdbx_seq_one_letter_code
_entity_poly.pdbx_strand_id
1 'polypeptide(L)'
;MDYTWAVLVIGGVAVLTTLTLPRRFESRWRAAELRLAVIERNLSLVMDHLGVAAPEPEYPTVVTELLAGRKIAAIKEYRDVTGAGLAEAKEAVELLAVRLGLPGGR
;
A
#
# COMPACT_ATOMS: atom_id res chain seq x y z
N MET A 1 7.11 -46.80 12.76
CA MET A 1 7.42 -45.68 11.84
C MET A 1 6.88 -44.44 12.50
N ASP A 2 7.76 -43.70 13.17
CA ASP A 2 7.39 -42.71 14.17
C ASP A 2 7.16 -41.34 13.52
N TYR A 3 5.89 -41.01 13.30
CA TYR A 3 5.44 -39.74 12.69
C TYR A 3 5.66 -38.53 13.61
N THR A 4 5.98 -38.75 14.88
CA THR A 4 6.29 -37.71 15.86
C THR A 4 7.51 -36.88 15.46
N TRP A 5 8.51 -37.51 14.84
CA TRP A 5 9.70 -36.82 14.37
C TRP A 5 9.44 -36.03 13.07
N ALA A 6 8.59 -36.55 12.19
CA ALA A 6 8.21 -35.88 10.95
C ALA A 6 7.42 -34.58 11.20
N VAL A 7 6.51 -34.58 12.19
CA VAL A 7 5.72 -33.39 12.56
C VAL A 7 6.60 -32.28 13.15
N LEU A 8 7.63 -32.63 13.94
CA LEU A 8 8.57 -31.66 14.49
C LEU A 8 9.48 -31.04 13.43
N VAL A 9 9.92 -31.83 12.44
CA VAL A 9 10.72 -31.32 11.32
C VAL A 9 9.88 -30.38 10.44
N ILE A 10 8.63 -30.73 10.14
CA ILE A 10 7.73 -29.87 9.34
C ILE A 10 7.39 -28.58 10.10
N GLY A 11 7.10 -28.67 11.40
CA GLY A 11 6.84 -27.50 12.24
C GLY A 11 8.04 -26.57 12.37
N GLY A 12 9.24 -27.14 12.53
CA GLY A 12 10.50 -26.39 12.56
C GLY A 12 10.80 -25.68 11.25
N VAL A 13 10.58 -26.36 10.11
CA VAL A 13 10.75 -25.76 8.77
C VAL A 13 9.73 -24.65 8.54
N ALA A 14 8.47 -24.81 8.94
CA ALA A 14 7.43 -23.79 8.80
C ALA A 14 7.75 -22.50 9.58
N VAL A 15 8.23 -22.64 10.82
CA VAL A 15 8.65 -21.50 11.67
C VAL A 15 9.92 -20.85 11.09
N LEU A 16 10.85 -21.65 10.57
CA LEU A 16 12.08 -21.15 9.94
C LEU A 16 11.78 -20.41 8.62
N THR A 17 10.82 -20.84 7.81
CA THR A 17 10.35 -20.11 6.61
C THR A 17 9.65 -18.79 6.95
N THR A 18 8.97 -18.72 8.10
CA THR A 18 8.28 -17.49 8.53
C THR A 18 9.29 -16.45 9.04
N LEU A 19 10.37 -16.90 9.68
CA LEU A 19 11.39 -16.04 10.31
C LEU A 19 12.49 -15.58 9.33
N THR A 20 12.65 -16.26 8.19
CA THR A 20 13.66 -15.95 7.17
C THR A 20 13.09 -15.26 5.93
N LEU A 21 11.88 -14.70 5.99
CA LEU A 21 11.46 -13.71 5.00
C LEU A 21 12.25 -12.43 5.29
N PRO A 22 13.31 -12.10 4.53
CA PRO A 22 13.92 -10.82 4.69
C PRO A 22 12.84 -9.78 4.35
N ARG A 23 12.78 -8.74 5.16
CA ARG A 23 12.07 -7.47 4.96
C ARG A 23 12.57 -6.76 3.69
N ARG A 24 12.62 -7.46 2.55
CA ARG A 24 13.16 -7.04 1.24
C ARG A 24 12.15 -6.16 0.50
N PHE A 25 11.60 -5.16 1.18
CA PHE A 25 10.75 -4.15 0.55
C PHE A 25 11.34 -2.73 0.61
N GLU A 26 12.48 -2.52 1.27
CA GLU A 26 13.01 -1.16 1.45
C GLU A 26 13.91 -0.65 0.29
N SER A 27 14.51 -1.54 -0.50
CA SER A 27 15.75 -1.17 -1.23
C SER A 27 15.54 -0.67 -2.68
N ARG A 28 14.30 -0.55 -3.17
CA ARG A 28 14.02 -0.14 -4.57
C ARG A 28 13.58 1.32 -4.74
N TRP A 29 13.47 2.13 -3.69
CA TRP A 29 12.69 3.38 -3.78
C TRP A 29 13.49 4.70 -3.81
N ARG A 30 14.76 4.73 -3.41
CA ARG A 30 15.51 6.00 -3.31
C ARG A 30 15.82 6.67 -4.66
N ALA A 31 15.84 5.91 -5.76
CA ALA A 31 16.09 6.47 -7.10
C ALA A 31 14.81 7.02 -7.76
N ALA A 32 13.63 6.69 -7.25
CA ALA A 32 12.34 7.19 -7.74
C ALA A 32 12.05 8.62 -7.26
N GLU A 33 12.51 8.96 -6.04
CA GLU A 33 12.22 10.25 -5.37
C GLU A 33 12.72 11.47 -6.15
N LEU A 34 13.92 11.41 -6.75
CA LEU A 34 14.51 12.55 -7.47
C LEU A 34 13.79 12.88 -8.78
N ARG A 35 13.20 11.88 -9.44
CA ARG A 35 12.44 12.10 -10.68
C ARG A 35 11.05 12.64 -10.40
N LEU A 36 10.44 12.23 -9.28
CA LEU A 36 9.13 12.73 -8.87
C LEU A 36 9.17 14.24 -8.58
N ALA A 37 10.18 14.73 -7.87
CA ALA A 37 10.26 16.14 -7.48
C ALA A 37 10.30 17.12 -8.67
N VAL A 38 10.98 16.75 -9.76
CA VAL A 38 11.04 17.60 -10.98
C VAL A 38 9.73 17.53 -11.75
N ILE A 39 9.12 16.35 -11.81
CA ILE A 39 7.83 16.14 -12.49
C ILE A 39 6.71 16.88 -11.75
N GLU A 40 6.65 16.79 -10.42
CA GLU A 40 5.70 17.53 -9.60
C GLU A 40 5.87 19.05 -9.76
N ARG A 41 7.12 19.55 -9.77
CA ARG A 41 7.36 20.99 -9.95
C ARG A 41 6.87 21.49 -11.31
N ASN A 42 7.15 20.75 -12.38
CA ASN A 42 6.69 21.12 -13.72
C ASN A 42 5.17 21.00 -13.85
N LEU A 43 4.57 19.96 -13.26
CA LEU A 43 3.12 19.79 -13.26
C LEU A 43 2.42 20.91 -12.50
N SER A 44 2.94 21.29 -11.33
CA SER A 44 2.39 22.38 -10.52
C SER A 44 2.39 23.72 -11.27
N LEU A 45 3.47 24.02 -12.01
CA LEU A 45 3.55 25.22 -12.86
C LEU A 45 2.54 25.20 -14.02
N VAL A 46 2.28 24.03 -14.61
CA VAL A 46 1.27 23.88 -15.67
C VAL A 46 -0.14 23.97 -15.09
N MET A 47 -0.40 23.36 -13.93
CA MET A 47 -1.70 23.40 -13.25
C MET A 47 -2.05 24.82 -12.80
N ASP A 48 -1.10 25.55 -12.23
CA ASP A 48 -1.24 26.96 -11.83
C ASP A 48 -1.53 27.84 -13.05
N HIS A 49 -0.78 27.64 -14.14
CA HIS A 49 -1.01 28.36 -15.39
C HIS A 49 -2.39 28.07 -16.02
N LEU A 50 -2.93 26.87 -15.84
CA LEU A 50 -4.25 26.47 -16.34
C LEU A 50 -5.41 26.82 -15.39
N GLY A 51 -5.12 27.26 -14.15
CA GLY A 51 -6.15 27.56 -13.14
C GLY A 51 -6.97 26.35 -12.70
N VAL A 52 -6.44 25.13 -12.88
CA VAL A 52 -7.12 23.88 -12.54
C VAL A 52 -6.58 23.35 -11.22
N ALA A 53 -7.36 23.47 -10.15
CA ALA A 53 -7.15 22.64 -8.96
C ALA A 53 -7.41 21.19 -9.38
N ALA A 54 -6.43 20.28 -9.17
CA ALA A 54 -6.64 18.87 -9.48
C ALA A 54 -7.93 18.42 -8.78
N PRO A 55 -8.92 17.89 -9.53
CA PRO A 55 -10.07 17.27 -8.90
C PRO A 55 -9.50 16.18 -8.00
N GLU A 56 -9.76 16.29 -6.70
CA GLU A 56 -9.29 15.30 -5.74
C GLU A 56 -9.78 13.94 -6.23
N PRO A 57 -8.88 13.00 -6.59
CA PRO A 57 -9.31 11.76 -7.20
C PRO A 57 -10.11 10.98 -6.18
N GLU A 58 -11.44 11.07 -6.28
CA GLU A 58 -12.35 10.23 -5.53
C GLU A 58 -12.23 8.82 -6.10
N TYR A 59 -11.95 7.86 -5.22
CA TYR A 59 -11.92 6.44 -5.54
C TYR A 59 -13.15 5.80 -4.89
N PRO A 60 -14.34 5.81 -5.52
CA PRO A 60 -15.59 5.41 -4.87
C PRO A 60 -15.51 3.97 -4.34
N THR A 61 -14.92 3.06 -5.12
CA THR A 61 -14.75 1.66 -4.72
C THR A 61 -13.86 1.53 -3.47
N VAL A 62 -12.72 2.25 -3.41
CA VAL A 62 -11.82 2.24 -2.25
C VAL A 62 -12.54 2.75 -1.00
N VAL A 63 -13.35 3.81 -1.13
CA VAL A 63 -14.15 4.37 -0.03
C VAL A 63 -15.21 3.37 0.44
N THR A 64 -15.93 2.70 -0.47
CA THR A 64 -16.93 1.69 -0.10
C THR A 64 -16.31 0.50 0.64
N GLU A 65 -15.12 0.05 0.20
CA GLU A 65 -14.37 -1.03 0.86
C GLU A 65 -13.89 -0.60 2.26
N LEU A 66 -13.46 0.66 2.41
CA LEU A 66 -13.08 1.23 3.71
C LEU A 66 -14.26 1.33 4.67
N LEU A 67 -15.40 1.85 4.21
CA LEU A 67 -16.63 1.94 5.02
C LEU A 67 -17.14 0.56 5.45
N ALA A 68 -16.90 -0.46 4.63
CA ALA A 68 -17.23 -1.84 4.96
C ALA A 68 -16.18 -2.54 5.83
N GLY A 69 -15.12 -1.85 6.27
CA GLY A 69 -14.04 -2.40 7.09
C GLY A 69 -13.09 -3.35 6.35
N ARG A 70 -13.20 -3.47 5.02
CA ARG A 70 -12.42 -4.38 4.17
C ARG A 70 -11.14 -3.70 3.68
N LYS A 71 -10.25 -3.35 4.61
CA LYS A 71 -9.02 -2.58 4.33
C LYS A 71 -8.10 -3.22 3.28
N ILE A 72 -7.96 -4.55 3.29
CA ILE A 72 -7.12 -5.25 2.31
C ILE A 72 -7.68 -5.11 0.89
N ALA A 73 -9.01 -5.17 0.74
CA ALA A 73 -9.68 -4.97 -0.54
C ALA A 73 -9.55 -3.51 -1.01
N ALA A 74 -9.68 -2.54 -0.10
CA ALA A 74 -9.42 -1.13 -0.40
C ALA A 74 -7.99 -0.87 -0.88
N ILE A 75 -6.98 -1.48 -0.24
CA ILE A 75 -5.57 -1.39 -0.66
C ILE A 75 -5.38 -2.04 -2.04
N LYS A 76 -6.00 -3.20 -2.28
CA LYS A 76 -5.93 -3.86 -3.58
C LYS A 76 -6.52 -2.97 -4.68
N GLU A 77 -7.72 -2.46 -4.46
CA GLU A 77 -8.43 -1.58 -5.40
C GLU A 77 -7.61 -0.32 -5.69
N TYR A 78 -7.05 0.31 -4.66
CA TYR A 78 -6.18 1.47 -4.82
C TYR A 78 -4.97 1.16 -5.71
N ARG A 79 -4.34 -0.01 -5.54
CA ARG A 79 -3.22 -0.46 -6.38
C ARG A 79 -3.64 -0.76 -7.81
N ASP A 80 -4.81 -1.36 -8.00
CA ASP A 80 -5.30 -1.74 -9.32
C ASP A 80 -5.67 -0.48 -10.14
N VAL A 81 -6.17 0.58 -9.49
CA VAL A 81 -6.51 1.85 -10.14
C VAL A 81 -5.30 2.76 -10.35
N THR A 82 -4.39 2.85 -9.37
CA THR A 82 -3.29 3.83 -9.39
C THR A 82 -1.94 3.26 -9.84
N GLY A 83 -1.79 1.94 -9.85
CA GLY A 83 -0.51 1.26 -10.07
C GLY A 83 0.48 1.39 -8.90
N ALA A 84 0.05 1.94 -7.75
CA ALA A 84 0.92 2.19 -6.62
C ALA A 84 1.58 0.92 -6.04
N GLY A 85 2.75 1.11 -5.44
CA GLY A 85 3.41 0.09 -4.65
C GLY A 85 2.57 -0.29 -3.42
N LEU A 86 2.84 -1.46 -2.83
CA LEU A 86 2.07 -1.93 -1.67
C LEU A 86 2.17 -0.98 -0.45
N ALA A 87 3.36 -0.40 -0.23
CA ALA A 87 3.59 0.55 0.85
C ALA A 87 2.81 1.86 0.62
N GLU A 88 2.95 2.44 -0.57
CA GLU A 88 2.28 3.67 -1.00
C GLU A 88 0.75 3.53 -0.96
N ALA A 89 0.23 2.40 -1.46
CA ALA A 89 -1.20 2.14 -1.44
C ALA A 89 -1.74 1.96 -0.02
N LYS A 90 -0.98 1.33 0.87
CA LYS A 90 -1.35 1.24 2.28
C LYS A 90 -1.43 2.64 2.88
N GLU A 91 -0.40 3.45 2.71
CA GLU A 91 -0.34 4.81 3.26
C GLU A 91 -1.48 5.69 2.75
N ALA A 92 -1.74 5.69 1.44
CA ALA A 92 -2.84 6.45 0.84
C ALA A 92 -4.21 6.02 1.37
N VAL A 93 -4.44 4.71 1.52
CA VAL A 93 -5.70 4.18 2.06
C VAL A 93 -5.86 4.48 3.55
N GLU A 94 -4.77 4.52 4.33
CA GLU A 94 -4.80 4.96 5.73
C GLU A 94 -5.15 6.44 5.86
N LEU A 95 -4.54 7.30 5.05
CA LEU A 95 -4.86 8.73 5.01
C LEU A 95 -6.33 8.97 4.64
N LEU A 96 -6.84 8.20 3.67
CA LEU A 96 -8.24 8.24 3.28
C LEU A 96 -9.16 7.78 4.43
N ALA A 97 -8.79 6.73 5.15
CA ALA A 97 -9.54 6.26 6.31
C ALA A 97 -9.61 7.32 7.43
N VAL A 98 -8.47 7.95 7.74
CA VAL A 98 -8.38 9.04 8.74
C VAL A 98 -9.26 10.22 8.34
N ARG A 99 -9.23 10.63 7.08
CA ARG A 99 -10.07 11.71 6.55
C ARG A 99 -11.56 11.41 6.68
N LEU A 100 -11.95 10.15 6.49
CA LEU A 100 -13.32 9.67 6.64
C LEU A 100 -13.73 9.44 8.11
N GLY A 101 -12.83 9.70 9.07
CA GLY A 101 -13.08 9.45 10.50
C GLY A 101 -13.21 7.97 10.84
N LEU A 102 -12.73 7.09 9.95
CA LEU A 102 -12.77 5.65 10.17
C LEU A 102 -11.59 5.26 11.07
N PRO A 103 -11.81 4.42 12.09
CA PRO A 103 -10.74 3.99 12.97
C PRO A 103 -9.67 3.26 12.14
N GLY A 104 -8.46 3.83 12.11
CA GLY A 104 -7.26 3.18 11.57
C GLY A 104 -7.08 1.85 12.30
N GLY A 105 -7.47 0.77 11.62
CA GLY A 105 -7.70 -0.53 12.27
C GLY A 105 -6.51 -1.08 13.06
N ARG A 106 -6.86 -1.64 14.22
CA ARG A 106 -6.12 -2.64 15.00
C ARG A 106 -5.72 -3.87 14.18
#